data_AF-A0A5U0P7L3-F1
#
_entry.id   AF-A0A5U0P7L3-F1
#
_cell.length_a   1.000
_cell.length_b   1.000
_cell.length_c   1.000
_cell.angle_alpha   90.00
_cell.angle_beta   90.00
_cell.angle_gamma   90.00
#
_symmetry.space_group_name_H-M   'P 1'
#
loop_
_entity.id
_entity.type
_entity.pdbx_description
1 polymer ?
#
loop_
_entity_poly.entity_id
_entity_poly.type
_entity_poly.pdbx_seq_one_letter_code
_entity_poly.pdbx_strand_id
1 'polypeptide(L)'
;MFTTLNRITLAGGVCLLGLLVWFHHRYTEDETAIGQLTRKVSTLTTERDDARRAQALQVFHFNRMNRITGEAQRANQQTADQAEQLRHEVHNSISSQSCSAVLLPAVDSDRLLGYVTKLRQAALHPDTAADTGPHRSGPAARRLTWGQAVEWLPLLLGNIQSCNQDKAAARRIDEERTRETTSAQ
;
A
#
# COMPACT_ATOMS: atom_id res chain seq x y z
N MET A 1 49.42 48.12 63.37
CA MET A 1 49.14 48.46 61.95
C MET A 1 49.74 47.47 60.94
N PHE A 2 50.86 46.78 61.22
CA PHE A 2 51.46 45.82 60.28
C PHE A 2 50.69 44.49 60.12
N THR A 3 49.87 44.10 61.10
CA THR A 3 49.08 42.86 61.04
C THR A 3 47.81 42.97 60.20
N THR A 4 47.27 44.18 60.00
CA THR A 4 46.05 44.41 59.18
C THR A 4 46.38 44.48 57.69
N LEU A 5 47.54 45.04 57.33
CA LEU A 5 47.97 45.18 55.93
C LEU A 5 48.32 43.81 55.29
N ASN A 6 48.96 42.92 56.05
CA ASN A 6 49.26 41.54 55.60
C ASN A 6 48.01 40.66 55.43
N ARG A 7 46.90 40.99 56.11
CA ARG A 7 45.63 40.26 55.96
C ARG A 7 44.87 40.64 54.69
N ILE A 8 45.00 41.90 54.25
CA ILE A 8 44.34 42.40 53.03
C ILE A 8 45.03 41.83 51.78
N THR A 9 46.37 41.77 51.75
CA THR A 9 47.12 41.18 50.63
C THR A 9 46.87 39.68 50.50
N LEU A 10 46.78 38.96 51.62
CA LEU A 10 46.47 37.53 51.65
C LEU A 10 45.02 37.26 51.20
N ALA A 11 44.06 38.08 51.64
CA ALA A 11 42.67 38.00 51.18
C ALA A 11 42.53 38.26 49.67
N GLY A 12 43.24 39.27 49.14
CA GLY A 12 43.27 39.55 47.71
C GLY A 12 43.84 38.40 46.88
N GLY A 13 44.91 37.77 47.37
CA GLY A 13 45.50 36.59 46.73
C GLY A 13 44.57 35.39 46.69
N VAL A 14 43.84 35.12 47.78
CA VAL A 14 42.86 34.03 47.84
C VAL A 14 41.69 34.26 46.87
N CYS A 15 41.18 35.50 46.77
CA CYS A 15 40.13 35.83 45.80
C CYS A 15 40.60 35.64 44.35
N LEU A 16 41.83 36.06 44.02
CA LEU A 16 42.39 35.86 42.68
C LEU A 16 42.56 34.37 42.34
N LEU A 17 43.04 33.57 43.28
CA LEU A 17 43.14 32.13 43.10
C LEU A 17 41.77 31.48 42.92
N GLY A 18 40.76 31.91 43.70
CA GLY A 18 39.39 31.44 43.55
C GLY A 18 38.80 31.76 42.17
N LEU A 19 39.05 32.97 41.64
CA LEU A 19 38.62 33.36 40.30
C LEU A 19 39.33 32.57 39.20
N LEU A 20 40.61 32.28 39.35
CA LEU A 20 41.37 31.46 38.39
C LEU A 20 40.89 30.00 38.39
N VAL A 21 40.64 29.42 39.57
CA VAL A 21 40.07 28.07 39.68
C VAL A 21 38.66 28.03 39.09
N TRP A 22 37.83 29.03 39.38
CA TRP A 22 36.49 29.15 38.81
C TRP A 22 36.54 29.27 37.28
N PHE A 23 37.40 30.13 36.75
CA PHE A 23 37.57 30.33 35.31
C PHE A 23 38.08 29.06 34.61
N HIS A 24 39.06 28.37 35.21
CA HIS A 24 39.56 27.10 34.71
C HIS A 24 38.47 26.03 34.70
N HIS A 25 37.70 25.91 35.78
CA HIS A 25 36.59 24.97 35.85
C HIS A 25 35.51 25.27 34.78
N ARG A 26 35.13 26.54 34.63
CA ARG A 26 34.17 27.00 33.60
C ARG A 26 34.65 26.71 32.18
N TYR A 27 35.94 26.95 31.90
CA TYR A 27 36.54 26.69 30.59
C TYR A 27 36.54 25.18 30.26
N THR A 28 36.86 24.33 31.24
CA THR A 28 36.82 22.86 31.05
C THR A 28 35.40 22.32 30.83
N GLU A 29 34.39 22.90 31.50
CA GLU A 29 32.99 22.53 31.28
C GLU A 29 32.56 22.87 29.85
N ASP A 30 32.90 24.07 29.36
CA ASP A 30 32.57 24.51 28.00
C ASP A 30 33.23 23.62 26.92
N GLU A 31 34.49 23.20 27.08
CA GLU A 31 35.14 22.26 26.15
C GLU A 31 34.44 20.90 26.11
N THR A 32 34.05 20.36 27.27
CA THR A 32 33.32 19.09 27.32
C THR A 32 31.92 19.20 26.71
N ALA A 33 31.24 20.34 26.90
CA ALA A 33 29.95 20.63 26.29
C ALA A 33 30.04 20.75 24.77
N ILE A 34 31.08 21.41 24.25
CA ILE A 34 31.36 21.52 22.81
C ILE A 34 31.62 20.12 22.23
N GLY A 35 32.46 19.31 22.86
CA GLY A 35 32.73 17.94 22.41
C GLY A 35 31.49 17.05 22.38
N GLN A 36 30.60 17.18 23.38
CA GLN A 36 29.32 16.49 23.39
C GLN A 36 28.36 16.99 22.30
N LEU A 37 28.32 18.30 22.05
CA LEU A 37 27.48 18.87 21.01
C LEU A 37 27.95 18.46 19.62
N THR A 38 29.26 18.47 19.35
CA THR A 38 29.85 17.95 18.11
C THR A 38 29.48 16.49 17.89
N ARG A 39 29.56 15.66 18.94
CA ARG A 39 29.16 14.24 18.87
C ARG A 39 27.65 14.08 18.61
N LYS A 40 26.80 14.89 19.25
CA LYS A 40 25.35 14.88 18.99
C LYS A 40 25.04 15.27 17.55
N VAL A 41 25.67 16.33 17.04
CA VAL A 41 25.49 16.77 15.65
C VAL A 41 25.95 15.68 14.69
N SER A 42 27.13 15.07 14.89
CA SER A 42 27.60 14.01 14.01
C SER A 42 26.67 12.78 14.04
N THR A 43 26.21 12.39 15.22
CA THR A 43 25.24 11.28 15.38
C THR A 43 23.93 11.58 14.65
N LEU A 44 23.35 12.76 14.87
CA LEU A 44 22.11 13.18 14.20
C LEU A 44 22.29 13.29 12.68
N THR A 45 23.47 13.68 12.19
CA THR A 45 23.73 13.69 10.74
C THR A 45 23.75 12.27 10.17
N THR A 46 24.37 11.32 10.86
CA THR A 46 24.38 9.91 10.45
C THR A 46 22.97 9.33 10.46
N GLU A 47 22.21 9.50 11.55
CA GLU A 47 20.83 9.03 11.65
C GLU A 47 19.95 9.62 10.54
N ARG A 48 20.10 10.91 10.25
CA ARG A 48 19.38 11.58 9.17
C ARG A 48 19.77 11.03 7.79
N ASP A 49 21.05 10.73 7.57
CA ASP A 49 21.51 10.18 6.29
C ASP A 49 21.03 8.74 6.09
N ASP A 50 21.02 7.93 7.15
CA ASP A 50 20.46 6.58 7.11
C ASP A 50 18.94 6.60 6.91
N ALA A 51 18.22 7.50 7.57
CA ALA A 51 16.79 7.72 7.34
C ALA A 51 16.51 8.15 5.89
N ARG A 52 17.32 9.04 5.31
CA ARG A 52 17.20 9.46 3.90
C ARG A 52 17.45 8.30 2.94
N ARG A 53 18.43 7.44 3.21
CA ARG A 53 18.70 6.25 2.40
C ARG A 53 17.54 5.27 2.43
N ALA A 54 17.00 4.98 3.63
CA ALA A 54 15.83 4.13 3.79
C ALA A 54 14.60 4.71 3.05
N GLN A 55 14.38 6.02 3.15
CA GLN A 55 13.29 6.69 2.44
C GLN A 55 13.47 6.65 0.91
N ALA A 56 14.69 6.88 0.41
CA ALA A 56 14.98 6.81 -1.03
C ALA A 56 14.69 5.41 -1.60
N LEU A 57 15.08 4.36 -0.85
CA LEU A 57 14.79 2.97 -1.20
C LEU A 57 13.28 2.69 -1.20
N GLN A 58 12.55 3.17 -0.19
CA GLN A 58 11.09 3.04 -0.14
C GLN A 58 10.39 3.71 -1.33
N VAL A 59 10.81 4.93 -1.69
CA VAL A 59 10.26 5.66 -2.86
C VAL A 59 10.54 4.90 -4.16
N PHE A 60 11.72 4.31 -4.29
CA PHE A 60 12.05 3.48 -5.45
C PHE A 60 11.14 2.25 -5.56
N HIS A 61 10.92 1.51 -4.47
CA HIS A 61 9.99 0.38 -4.45
C HIS A 61 8.56 0.81 -4.80
N PHE A 62 8.10 1.94 -4.27
CA PHE A 62 6.77 2.48 -4.56
C PHE A 62 6.62 2.85 -6.04
N ASN A 63 7.62 3.52 -6.63
CA ASN A 63 7.61 3.88 -8.04
C ASN A 63 7.54 2.65 -8.95
N ARG A 64 8.27 1.59 -8.60
CA ARG A 64 8.29 0.33 -9.34
C ARG A 64 6.98 -0.44 -9.22
N MET A 65 6.45 -0.55 -8.00
CA MET A 65 5.12 -1.11 -7.74
C MET A 65 4.06 -0.39 -8.59
N ASN A 66 4.03 0.94 -8.52
CA ASN A 66 3.07 1.76 -9.28
C ASN A 66 3.19 1.59 -10.78
N ARG A 67 4.41 1.35 -11.30
CA ARG A 67 4.59 1.06 -12.72
C ARG A 67 3.95 -0.27 -13.08
N ILE A 68 4.21 -1.34 -12.31
CA ILE A 68 3.64 -2.67 -12.59
C ILE A 68 2.12 -2.65 -12.48
N THR A 69 1.59 -2.06 -11.41
CA THR A 69 0.14 -1.95 -11.22
C THR A 69 -0.48 -1.07 -12.30
N GLY A 70 0.18 0.01 -12.72
CA GLY A 70 -0.26 0.87 -13.81
C GLY A 70 -0.28 0.17 -15.17
N GLU A 71 0.74 -0.66 -15.46
CA GLU A 71 0.77 -1.51 -16.66
C GLU A 71 -0.39 -2.52 -16.64
N ALA A 72 -0.61 -3.21 -15.52
CA ALA A 72 -1.72 -4.17 -15.36
C ALA A 72 -3.09 -3.49 -15.49
N GLN A 73 -3.28 -2.33 -14.87
CA GLN A 73 -4.54 -1.59 -14.94
C GLN A 73 -4.89 -1.17 -16.37
N ARG A 74 -3.90 -0.72 -17.16
CA ARG A 74 -4.11 -0.39 -18.58
C ARG A 74 -4.48 -1.63 -19.39
N ALA A 75 -3.84 -2.77 -19.14
CA ALA A 75 -4.16 -4.02 -19.81
C ALA A 75 -5.57 -4.54 -19.44
N ASN A 76 -5.98 -4.39 -18.18
CA ASN A 76 -7.32 -4.72 -17.72
C ASN A 76 -8.39 -3.82 -18.37
N GLN A 77 -8.12 -2.52 -18.51
CA GLN A 77 -9.00 -1.59 -19.23
C GLN A 77 -9.20 -2.01 -20.69
N GLN A 78 -8.12 -2.30 -21.40
CA GLN A 78 -8.19 -2.79 -22.78
C GLN A 78 -8.95 -4.12 -22.89
N THR A 79 -8.73 -5.02 -21.92
CA THR A 79 -9.44 -6.30 -21.85
C THR A 79 -10.93 -6.10 -21.62
N ALA A 80 -11.32 -5.16 -20.75
CA ALA A 80 -12.71 -4.82 -20.49
C ALA A 80 -13.39 -4.22 -21.73
N ASP A 81 -12.72 -3.27 -22.41
CA ASP A 81 -13.22 -2.66 -23.65
C ASP A 81 -13.42 -3.72 -24.74
N GLN A 82 -12.45 -4.62 -24.93
CA GLN A 82 -12.55 -5.72 -25.88
C GLN A 82 -13.67 -6.70 -25.53
N ALA A 83 -13.86 -7.00 -24.25
CA ALA A 83 -14.94 -7.88 -23.79
C ALA A 83 -16.33 -7.28 -24.05
N GLU A 84 -16.49 -5.97 -23.85
CA GLU A 84 -17.75 -5.26 -24.16
C GLU A 84 -17.99 -5.19 -25.67
N GLN A 85 -16.96 -4.93 -26.48
CA GLN A 85 -17.06 -4.99 -27.94
C GLN A 85 -17.51 -6.37 -28.40
N LEU A 86 -16.86 -7.44 -27.91
CA LEU A 86 -17.23 -8.81 -28.25
C LEU A 86 -18.64 -9.16 -27.75
N ARG A 87 -19.06 -8.66 -26.60
CA ARG A 87 -20.43 -8.78 -26.11
C ARG A 87 -21.43 -8.17 -27.11
N HIS A 88 -21.16 -6.97 -27.62
CA HIS A 88 -22.02 -6.33 -28.62
C HIS A 88 -22.08 -7.12 -29.93
N GLU A 89 -20.95 -7.64 -30.40
CA GLU A 89 -20.89 -8.49 -31.59
C GLU A 89 -21.70 -9.79 -31.40
N VAL A 90 -21.54 -10.44 -30.25
CA VAL A 90 -22.30 -11.63 -29.87
C VAL A 90 -23.79 -11.30 -29.80
N HIS A 91 -24.18 -10.21 -29.15
CA HIS A 91 -25.57 -9.74 -29.09
C HIS A 91 -26.18 -9.57 -30.49
N ASN A 92 -25.48 -8.86 -31.37
CA ASN A 92 -25.93 -8.62 -32.74
C ASN A 92 -26.11 -9.93 -33.51
N SER A 93 -25.20 -10.89 -33.35
CA SER A 93 -25.32 -12.21 -33.98
C SER A 93 -26.51 -13.02 -33.46
N ILE A 94 -26.65 -13.12 -32.13
CA ILE A 94 -27.66 -14.00 -31.51
C ILE A 94 -29.06 -13.41 -31.51
N SER A 95 -29.22 -12.08 -31.56
CA SER A 95 -30.52 -11.40 -31.57
C SER A 95 -31.41 -11.81 -32.76
N SER A 96 -30.79 -12.20 -33.87
CA SER A 96 -31.49 -12.72 -35.07
C SER A 96 -32.02 -14.14 -34.89
N GLN A 97 -31.54 -14.89 -33.90
CA GLN A 97 -31.90 -16.29 -33.69
C GLN A 97 -33.18 -16.40 -32.85
N SER A 98 -34.11 -17.25 -33.29
CA SER A 98 -35.38 -17.48 -32.60
C SER A 98 -35.23 -18.04 -31.18
N CYS A 99 -34.17 -18.81 -30.92
CA CYS A 99 -33.87 -19.35 -29.60
C CYS A 99 -33.43 -18.29 -28.58
N SER A 100 -32.96 -17.12 -29.03
CA SER A 100 -32.40 -16.08 -28.14
C SER A 100 -33.44 -15.49 -27.16
N ALA A 101 -34.70 -15.43 -27.57
CA ALA A 101 -35.81 -14.92 -26.77
C ALA A 101 -36.46 -16.01 -25.87
N VAL A 102 -36.06 -17.27 -26.03
CA VAL A 102 -36.59 -18.37 -25.21
C VAL A 102 -36.08 -18.22 -23.78
N LEU A 103 -36.99 -18.31 -22.81
CA LEU A 103 -36.68 -18.25 -21.38
C LEU A 103 -35.85 -19.47 -20.97
N LEU A 104 -34.84 -19.27 -20.13
CA LEU A 104 -34.20 -20.37 -19.41
C LEU A 104 -35.24 -21.08 -18.53
N PRO A 105 -35.04 -22.40 -18.27
CA PRO A 105 -35.80 -23.09 -17.24
C PRO A 105 -35.78 -22.32 -15.92
N ALA A 106 -36.93 -22.25 -15.25
CA ALA A 106 -37.09 -21.44 -14.04
C ALA A 106 -36.11 -21.86 -12.93
N VAL A 107 -35.95 -23.17 -12.73
CA VAL A 107 -35.03 -23.73 -11.73
C VAL A 107 -33.58 -23.27 -11.98
N ASP A 108 -33.12 -23.29 -13.22
CA ASP A 108 -31.75 -22.87 -13.55
C ASP A 108 -31.57 -21.35 -13.44
N SER A 109 -32.57 -20.57 -13.86
CA SER A 109 -32.58 -19.11 -13.67
C SER A 109 -32.50 -18.72 -12.20
N ASP A 110 -33.31 -19.36 -11.35
CA ASP A 110 -33.33 -19.10 -9.91
C ASP A 110 -32.02 -19.51 -9.22
N ARG A 111 -31.41 -20.62 -9.66
CA ARG A 111 -30.07 -21.05 -9.18
C ARG A 111 -29.00 -20.01 -9.51
N LEU A 112 -28.96 -19.51 -10.75
CA LEU A 112 -28.01 -18.48 -11.16
C LEU A 112 -28.23 -17.17 -10.39
N LEU A 113 -29.48 -16.74 -10.22
CA LEU A 113 -29.81 -15.56 -9.43
C LEU A 113 -29.36 -15.70 -7.97
N GLY A 114 -29.60 -16.86 -7.36
CA GLY A 114 -29.12 -17.18 -6.01
C GLY A 114 -27.60 -17.10 -5.92
N TYR A 115 -26.88 -17.63 -6.91
CA TYR A 115 -25.42 -17.56 -6.95
C TYR A 115 -24.91 -16.12 -7.09
N VAL A 116 -25.47 -15.32 -8.00
CA VAL A 116 -25.12 -13.90 -8.17
C VAL A 116 -25.40 -13.10 -6.90
N THR A 117 -26.50 -13.40 -6.22
CA THR A 117 -26.84 -12.76 -4.94
C THR A 117 -25.79 -13.04 -3.88
N LYS A 118 -25.32 -14.29 -3.77
CA LYS A 118 -24.22 -14.67 -2.87
C LYS A 118 -22.91 -13.98 -3.25
N LEU A 119 -22.55 -13.93 -4.53
CA LEU A 119 -21.36 -13.23 -5.00
C LEU A 119 -21.39 -11.74 -4.61
N ARG A 120 -22.54 -11.07 -4.80
CA ARG A 120 -22.72 -9.66 -4.41
C ARG A 120 -22.63 -9.48 -2.89
N GLN A 121 -23.26 -10.36 -2.11
CA GLN A 121 -23.19 -10.32 -0.66
C GLN A 121 -21.74 -10.45 -0.17
N ALA A 122 -20.99 -11.42 -0.70
CA ALA A 122 -19.58 -11.62 -0.37
C ALA A 122 -18.69 -10.42 -0.75
N ALA A 123 -18.99 -9.75 -1.87
CA ALA A 123 -18.27 -8.56 -2.29
C ALA A 123 -18.57 -7.32 -1.41
N LEU A 124 -19.81 -7.17 -0.95
CA LEU A 124 -20.23 -6.03 -0.11
C LEU A 124 -19.92 -6.22 1.38
N HIS A 125 -19.90 -7.46 1.85
CA HIS A 125 -19.70 -7.81 3.26
C HIS A 125 -18.59 -8.86 3.40
N PRO A 126 -17.33 -8.50 3.07
CA PRO A 126 -16.21 -9.44 3.08
C PRO A 126 -15.91 -10.03 4.47
N ASP A 127 -16.24 -9.29 5.53
CA ASP A 127 -15.96 -9.68 6.92
C ASP A 127 -17.10 -10.49 7.58
N THR A 128 -18.26 -10.61 6.92
CA THR A 128 -19.35 -11.45 7.44
C THR A 128 -19.17 -12.87 6.92
N ALA A 129 -19.17 -13.86 7.82
CA ALA A 129 -19.25 -15.26 7.44
C ALA A 129 -20.51 -15.44 6.59
N ALA A 130 -20.33 -15.68 5.29
CA ALA A 130 -21.43 -15.83 4.36
C ALA A 130 -22.31 -16.98 4.85
N ASP A 131 -23.48 -16.65 5.38
CA ASP A 131 -24.45 -17.64 5.80
C ASP A 131 -24.84 -18.44 4.56
N THR A 132 -24.35 -19.68 4.48
CA THR A 132 -24.47 -20.56 3.33
C THR A 132 -25.77 -21.35 3.36
N GLY A 133 -26.79 -20.84 4.06
CA GLY A 133 -28.14 -21.37 3.99
C GLY A 133 -28.64 -21.51 2.53
N PRO A 134 -29.55 -22.46 2.26
CA PRO A 134 -30.20 -22.57 0.97
C PRO A 134 -31.02 -21.31 0.71
N HIS A 135 -30.42 -20.36 0.01
CA HIS A 135 -31.09 -19.14 -0.42
C HIS A 135 -32.08 -19.55 -1.52
N ARG A 136 -33.33 -19.80 -1.13
CA ARG A 136 -34.45 -19.73 -2.08
C ARG A 136 -34.64 -18.26 -2.39
N SER A 137 -33.96 -17.78 -3.43
CA SER A 137 -34.40 -16.58 -4.11
C SER A 137 -35.88 -16.79 -4.45
N GLY A 138 -36.75 -15.88 -4.02
CA GLY A 138 -38.14 -15.89 -4.49
C GLY A 138 -38.19 -15.81 -6.01
N PRO A 139 -39.33 -16.12 -6.65
CA PRO A 139 -39.45 -16.13 -8.10
C PRO A 139 -38.89 -14.83 -8.68
N ALA A 140 -37.90 -14.93 -9.57
CA ALA A 140 -37.32 -13.75 -10.20
C ALA A 140 -38.41 -12.97 -10.94
N ALA A 141 -38.57 -11.67 -10.64
CA ALA A 141 -39.53 -10.80 -11.33
C ALA A 141 -39.25 -10.71 -12.85
N ARG A 142 -38.02 -11.02 -13.28
CA ARG A 142 -37.61 -11.20 -14.68
C ARG A 142 -36.75 -12.47 -14.82
N ARG A 143 -37.14 -13.34 -15.75
CA ARG A 143 -36.46 -14.61 -16.05
C ARG A 143 -35.43 -14.39 -17.17
N LEU A 144 -34.24 -14.96 -17.05
CA LEU A 144 -33.17 -14.82 -18.03
C LEU A 144 -33.53 -15.55 -19.34
N THR A 145 -33.19 -14.98 -20.50
CA THR A 145 -33.30 -15.69 -21.79
C THR A 145 -31.99 -16.39 -22.15
N TRP A 146 -32.05 -17.37 -23.05
CA TRP A 146 -30.84 -18.01 -23.59
C TRP A 146 -29.90 -17.00 -24.25
N GLY A 147 -30.45 -16.03 -25.00
CA GLY A 147 -29.67 -14.96 -25.61
C GLY A 147 -28.95 -14.12 -24.56
N GLN A 148 -29.67 -13.69 -23.52
CA GLN A 148 -29.07 -12.92 -22.42
C GLN A 148 -27.96 -13.73 -21.73
N ALA A 149 -28.17 -15.02 -21.44
CA ALA A 149 -27.16 -15.86 -20.80
C ALA A 149 -25.85 -15.94 -21.60
N VAL A 150 -25.95 -16.12 -22.92
CA VAL A 150 -24.78 -16.21 -23.82
C VAL A 150 -24.07 -14.87 -23.96
N GLU A 151 -24.81 -13.76 -23.96
CA GLU A 151 -24.26 -12.39 -24.06
C GLU A 151 -23.30 -12.04 -22.91
N TRP A 152 -23.40 -12.69 -21.75
CA TRP A 152 -22.48 -12.46 -20.61
C TRP A 152 -21.13 -13.18 -20.74
N LEU A 153 -21.00 -14.18 -21.61
CA LEU A 153 -19.77 -14.99 -21.72
C LEU A 153 -18.52 -14.15 -22.04
N PRO A 154 -18.54 -13.19 -22.99
CA PRO A 154 -17.39 -12.32 -23.25
C PRO A 154 -16.93 -11.55 -22.02
N LEU A 155 -17.87 -10.99 -21.25
CA LEU A 155 -17.58 -10.25 -20.03
C LEU A 155 -16.94 -11.15 -18.95
N LEU A 156 -17.44 -12.38 -18.80
CA LEU A 156 -16.87 -13.36 -17.87
C LEU A 156 -15.43 -13.74 -18.26
N LEU A 157 -15.19 -13.98 -19.55
CA LEU A 157 -13.85 -14.28 -20.05
C LEU A 157 -12.89 -13.10 -19.88
N GLY A 158 -13.35 -11.86 -20.13
CA GLY A 158 -12.60 -10.64 -19.89
C GLY A 158 -12.22 -10.46 -18.41
N ASN A 159 -13.13 -10.75 -17.49
CA ASN A 159 -12.86 -10.73 -16.05
C ASN A 159 -11.82 -11.80 -15.63
N ILE A 160 -11.90 -13.01 -16.19
CA ILE A 160 -10.92 -14.07 -15.93
C ILE A 160 -9.54 -13.66 -16.46
N GLN A 161 -9.48 -13.11 -17.67
CA GLN A 161 -8.24 -12.60 -18.25
C GLN A 161 -7.62 -11.49 -17.38
N SER A 162 -8.43 -10.53 -16.93
CA SER A 162 -7.98 -9.44 -16.04
C SER A 162 -7.46 -10.00 -14.71
N CYS A 163 -8.16 -10.96 -14.10
CA CYS A 163 -7.70 -11.63 -12.88
C CYS A 163 -6.36 -12.35 -13.09
N ASN A 164 -6.13 -12.97 -14.24
CA ASN A 164 -4.87 -13.61 -14.57
C ASN A 164 -3.74 -12.59 -14.74
N GLN A 165 -4.02 -11.44 -15.35
CA GLN A 165 -3.08 -10.32 -15.48
C GLN A 165 -2.71 -9.74 -14.11
N ASP A 166 -3.68 -9.52 -13.22
CA ASP A 166 -3.44 -9.07 -11.84
C ASP A 166 -2.57 -10.05 -11.06
N LYS A 167 -2.84 -11.35 -11.17
CA LYS A 167 -2.00 -12.39 -10.55
C LYS A 167 -0.58 -12.40 -11.13
N ALA A 168 -0.43 -12.15 -12.43
CA ALA A 168 0.89 -12.03 -13.04
C ALA A 168 1.64 -10.79 -12.55
N ALA A 169 0.95 -9.66 -12.41
CA ALA A 169 1.51 -8.42 -11.86
C ALA A 169 1.96 -8.62 -10.40
N ALA A 170 1.14 -9.26 -9.56
CA ALA A 170 1.51 -9.60 -8.19
C ALA A 170 2.76 -10.49 -8.12
N ARG A 171 2.86 -11.52 -8.96
CA ARG A 171 4.08 -12.35 -9.05
C ARG A 171 5.31 -11.53 -9.45
N ARG A 172 5.19 -10.62 -10.44
CA ARG A 172 6.30 -9.74 -10.84
C ARG A 172 6.77 -8.85 -9.69
N ILE A 173 5.82 -8.28 -8.95
CA ILE A 173 6.10 -7.49 -7.75
C ILE A 173 6.88 -8.32 -6.73
N ASP A 174 6.45 -9.54 -6.46
CA ASP A 174 7.10 -10.43 -5.50
C ASP A 174 8.51 -10.86 -5.94
N GLU A 175 8.70 -11.15 -7.22
CA GLU A 175 9.99 -11.46 -7.82
C GLU A 175 10.96 -10.27 -7.70
N GLU A 176 10.51 -9.06 -7.99
CA GLU A 176 11.32 -7.85 -7.88
C GLU A 176 11.72 -7.57 -6.43
N ARG A 177 10.78 -7.72 -5.48
CA ARG A 177 11.08 -7.63 -4.04
C ARG A 177 12.15 -8.66 -3.63
N THR A 178 12.02 -9.90 -4.10
CA THR A 178 12.95 -10.99 -3.76
C THR A 178 14.36 -10.73 -4.34
N ARG A 179 14.45 -10.30 -5.59
CA ARG A 179 15.73 -9.93 -6.24
C ARG A 179 16.42 -8.80 -5.48
N GLU A 180 15.67 -7.81 -5.04
CA GLU A 180 16.20 -6.68 -4.27
C GLU A 180 16.74 -7.13 -2.91
N THR A 181 16.00 -7.99 -2.17
CA THR A 181 16.50 -8.56 -0.91
C THR A 181 17.76 -9.40 -1.09
N THR A 182 17.88 -10.12 -2.21
CA THR A 182 19.06 -10.94 -2.53
C THR A 182 20.25 -10.07 -2.92
N SER A 183 20.01 -8.93 -3.59
CA SER A 183 21.08 -7.99 -3.98
C SER A 183 21.59 -7.10 -2.84
N ALA A 184 20.86 -7.03 -1.72
CA ALA A 184 21.21 -6.28 -0.53
C ALA A 184 21.99 -7.11 0.50
N GLN A 185 22.10 -8.44 0.30
CA GLN A 185 22.94 -9.37 1.07
C GLN A 185 24.30 -9.54 0.39
#